data_AF-A0A0Q7ACZ5-F1
#
_entry.id   AF-A0A0Q7ACZ5-F1
#
_cell.length_a   1.000
_cell.length_b   1.000
_cell.length_c   1.000
_cell.angle_alpha   90.00
_cell.angle_beta   90.00
_cell.angle_gamma   90.00
#
_symmetry.space_group_name_H-M   'P 1'
#
loop_
_entity.id
_entity.type
_entity.pdbx_description
1 polymer ?
#
loop_
_entity_poly.entity_id
_entity_poly.type
_entity_poly.pdbx_seq_one_letter_code
_entity_poly.pdbx_strand_id
1 'polypeptide(L)'
;MYSKEVFMTTKIASSMPVRTALVCLAMLGAGQTMAQTLTGNVTNREGNGGWIADITFATGSSSVYGATGVIACIEPGADFPALPSTHTYDVVDAASVINASATYANKADALMNWVVDHYYTQTLAWNIDGQDFNQVLWEITQDFTGTASSMAFNTGAVQSTRTDYETMLSELKSAYSSISDTYRSSTFQVHYLVDRDTRYQNMILVTAVPEPSTYLMMFAGVGALLVWRRRSGAR
;
A
#
# COMPACT_ATOMS: atom_id res chain seq x y z
N MET A 1 27.32 -65.44 -21.59
CA MET A 1 27.65 -64.74 -22.85
C MET A 1 26.43 -64.81 -23.75
N TYR A 2 25.77 -63.68 -24.02
CA TYR A 2 25.17 -63.27 -25.30
C TYR A 2 24.27 -62.07 -25.03
N SER A 3 24.88 -60.88 -25.17
CA SER A 3 24.22 -59.59 -25.23
C SER A 3 23.45 -59.48 -26.54
N LYS A 4 22.19 -59.05 -26.49
CA LYS A 4 21.39 -58.70 -27.68
C LYS A 4 21.41 -57.18 -27.84
N GLU A 5 22.15 -56.72 -28.84
CA GLU A 5 22.00 -55.39 -29.41
C GLU A 5 20.75 -55.36 -30.30
N VAL A 6 19.89 -54.36 -30.12
CA VAL A 6 18.88 -53.97 -31.11
C VAL A 6 19.02 -52.48 -31.35
N PHE A 7 19.60 -52.15 -32.50
CA PHE A 7 19.56 -50.85 -33.14
C PHE A 7 18.10 -50.50 -33.48
N MET A 8 17.61 -49.35 -33.01
CA MET A 8 16.43 -48.72 -33.59
C MET A 8 16.75 -47.27 -33.97
N THR A 9 16.87 -47.09 -35.28
CA THR A 9 16.91 -45.82 -35.99
C THR A 9 15.50 -45.24 -36.02
N THR A 10 15.28 -44.08 -35.40
CA THR A 10 14.04 -43.32 -35.59
C THR A 10 14.31 -41.96 -36.17
N LYS A 11 13.64 -41.75 -37.31
CA LYS A 11 13.68 -40.67 -38.27
C LYS A 11 13.15 -39.37 -37.66
N ILE A 12 13.86 -38.28 -37.95
CA ILE A 12 13.48 -36.88 -37.67
C ILE A 12 12.21 -36.53 -38.46
N ALA A 13 11.17 -36.09 -37.76
CA ALA A 13 10.02 -35.41 -38.34
C ALA A 13 9.92 -34.01 -37.72
N SER A 14 10.19 -33.03 -38.56
CA SER A 14 10.03 -31.59 -38.33
C SER A 14 8.56 -31.19 -38.37
N SER A 15 8.08 -30.44 -37.36
CA SER A 15 7.15 -29.32 -37.58
C SER A 15 6.84 -28.54 -36.28
N MET A 16 6.88 -27.21 -36.41
CA MET A 16 6.27 -26.16 -35.57
C MET A 16 6.96 -25.74 -34.25
N PRO A 17 7.63 -24.57 -34.23
CA PRO A 17 7.71 -23.77 -33.02
C PRO A 17 6.44 -22.93 -32.86
N VAL A 18 5.52 -23.37 -32.00
CA VAL A 18 4.51 -22.51 -31.39
C VAL A 18 5.27 -21.52 -30.51
N ARG A 19 5.49 -20.30 -31.03
CA ARG A 19 5.97 -19.18 -30.23
C ARG A 19 4.82 -18.67 -29.36
N THR A 20 4.54 -19.39 -28.28
CA THR A 20 3.85 -18.79 -27.14
C THR A 20 4.87 -17.87 -26.48
N ALA A 21 4.78 -16.57 -26.77
CA ALA A 21 5.50 -15.56 -26.02
C ALA A 21 4.99 -15.63 -24.58
N LEU A 22 5.77 -16.31 -23.75
CA LEU A 22 5.75 -16.20 -22.30
C LEU A 22 6.02 -14.72 -21.98
N VAL A 23 4.96 -13.92 -21.83
CA VAL A 23 5.08 -12.63 -21.14
C VAL A 23 5.30 -13.02 -19.70
N CYS A 24 6.57 -13.13 -19.32
CA CYS A 24 6.99 -13.37 -17.95
C CYS A 24 6.33 -12.33 -17.05
N LEU A 25 5.39 -12.83 -16.26
CA LEU A 25 5.21 -12.59 -14.84
C LEU A 25 6.44 -11.91 -14.21
N ALA A 26 6.45 -10.58 -14.22
CA ALA A 26 7.32 -9.73 -13.42
C ALA A 26 6.43 -8.81 -12.59
N MET A 27 5.64 -9.40 -11.70
CA MET A 27 5.00 -8.70 -10.58
C MET A 27 5.23 -9.48 -9.28
N LEU A 28 6.36 -10.18 -9.18
CA LEU A 28 6.82 -10.70 -7.89
C LEU A 28 7.63 -9.61 -7.19
N GLY A 29 6.97 -8.95 -6.24
CA GLY A 29 7.54 -8.33 -5.05
C GLY A 29 8.93 -7.69 -5.20
N ALA A 30 8.99 -6.50 -5.78
CA ALA A 30 10.07 -5.59 -5.41
C ALA A 30 9.75 -5.09 -4.00
N GLY A 31 10.35 -5.71 -2.98
CA GLY A 31 10.50 -5.05 -1.68
C GLY A 31 11.17 -3.72 -1.95
N GLN A 32 10.45 -2.61 -1.73
CA GLN A 32 10.97 -1.26 -1.95
C GLN A 32 11.93 -0.89 -0.82
N THR A 33 13.10 -1.53 -0.78
CA THR A 33 14.24 -1.12 0.06
C THR A 33 15.05 -0.04 -0.65
N MET A 34 14.38 1.05 -1.02
CA MET A 34 15.05 2.31 -1.35
C MET A 34 14.53 3.31 -0.34
N ALA A 35 15.38 3.77 0.58
CA ALA A 35 15.06 4.91 1.44
C ALA A 35 14.79 6.11 0.52
N GLN A 36 13.52 6.38 0.25
CA GLN A 36 13.11 7.50 -0.58
C GLN A 36 12.73 8.65 0.33
N THR A 37 13.26 9.82 0.05
CA THR A 37 12.85 11.04 0.74
C THR A 37 11.82 11.76 -0.12
N LEU A 38 10.70 12.12 0.51
CA LEU A 38 9.61 12.87 -0.10
C LEU A 38 9.48 14.20 0.63
N THR A 39 9.39 15.30 -0.11
CA THR A 39 9.00 16.60 0.47
C THR A 39 7.66 16.98 -0.11
N GLY A 40 6.69 17.28 0.74
CA GLY A 40 5.34 17.62 0.33
C GLY A 40 4.73 18.73 1.16
N ASN A 41 3.78 19.44 0.55
CA ASN A 41 2.92 20.38 1.23
C ASN A 41 1.72 19.63 1.78
N VAL A 42 1.52 19.72 3.08
CA VAL A 42 0.40 19.11 3.80
C VAL A 42 -0.65 20.19 4.07
N THR A 43 -1.90 19.89 3.75
CA THR A 43 -3.02 20.81 3.92
C THR A 43 -4.21 20.11 4.56
N ASN A 44 -5.05 20.88 5.26
CA ASN A 44 -6.29 20.33 5.81
C ASN A 44 -7.12 19.73 4.69
N ARG A 45 -7.54 18.49 4.88
CA ARG A 45 -8.53 17.87 4.00
C ARG A 45 -9.90 18.40 4.39
N GLU A 46 -10.48 19.26 3.55
CA GLU A 46 -11.78 19.90 3.84
C GLU A 46 -12.84 18.86 4.20
N GLY A 47 -13.48 19.02 5.37
CA GLY A 47 -14.55 18.13 5.82
C GLY A 47 -14.12 16.93 6.67
N ASN A 48 -12.80 16.65 6.81
CA ASN A 48 -12.31 15.53 7.63
C ASN A 48 -11.97 15.98 9.03
N GLY A 49 -12.30 15.11 10.00
CA GLY A 49 -11.75 15.22 11.35
C GLY A 49 -10.24 15.46 11.25
N GLY A 50 -9.71 16.31 12.14
CA GLY A 50 -8.46 17.05 11.98
C GLY A 50 -7.15 16.25 11.89
N TRP A 51 -7.21 14.96 11.60
CA TRP A 51 -6.07 14.04 11.60
C TRP A 51 -5.80 13.40 10.22
N ILE A 52 -6.62 13.71 9.22
CA ILE A 52 -6.38 13.34 7.81
C ILE A 52 -6.09 14.60 7.01
N ALA A 53 -5.03 14.56 6.21
CA ALA A 53 -4.60 15.69 5.42
C ALA A 53 -4.36 15.30 3.95
N ASP A 54 -4.47 16.28 3.07
CA ASP A 54 -4.02 16.15 1.69
C ASP A 54 -2.52 16.44 1.65
N ILE A 55 -1.77 15.64 0.89
CA ILE A 55 -0.36 15.88 0.62
C ILE A 55 -0.16 16.09 -0.88
N THR A 56 0.55 17.14 -1.24
CA THR A 56 1.06 17.34 -2.59
C THR A 56 2.59 17.31 -2.57
N PHE A 57 3.19 16.33 -3.25
CA PHE A 57 4.63 16.19 -3.29
C PHE A 57 5.27 17.28 -4.14
N ALA A 58 6.20 18.03 -3.55
CA ALA A 58 7.00 19.04 -4.22
C ALA A 58 8.27 18.41 -4.83
N THR A 59 8.84 17.39 -4.18
CA THR A 59 9.98 16.62 -4.69
C THR A 59 9.91 15.16 -4.23
N GLY A 60 10.25 14.24 -5.14
CA GLY A 60 10.28 12.80 -4.94
C GLY A 60 10.72 12.14 -6.24
N SER A 61 11.69 11.24 -6.20
CA SER A 61 12.34 10.67 -7.41
C SER A 61 11.54 9.55 -8.08
N SER A 62 10.34 9.24 -7.59
CA SER A 62 9.53 8.12 -8.05
C SER A 62 8.16 8.59 -8.56
N SER A 63 7.78 8.12 -9.75
CA SER A 63 6.47 8.39 -10.37
C SER A 63 5.30 7.92 -9.50
N VAL A 64 5.57 6.99 -8.57
CA VAL A 64 4.61 6.48 -7.57
C VAL A 64 4.09 7.59 -6.66
N TYR A 65 4.93 8.58 -6.36
CA TYR A 65 4.64 9.69 -5.44
C TYR A 65 4.42 11.01 -6.19
N GLY A 66 4.23 10.98 -7.51
CA GLY A 66 4.16 12.18 -8.35
C GLY A 66 2.82 12.93 -8.34
N ALA A 67 1.88 12.57 -7.46
CA ALA A 67 0.51 13.09 -7.44
C ALA A 67 0.04 13.41 -6.02
N THR A 68 -1.05 14.17 -5.90
CA THR A 68 -1.73 14.42 -4.62
C THR A 68 -2.19 13.10 -4.01
N GLY A 69 -1.95 12.91 -2.71
CA GLY A 69 -2.42 11.76 -1.95
C GLY A 69 -3.09 12.19 -0.64
N VAL A 70 -3.69 11.22 0.05
CA VAL A 70 -4.22 11.44 1.40
C VAL A 70 -3.33 10.72 2.39
N ILE A 71 -2.98 11.44 3.46
CA ILE A 71 -2.16 10.92 4.54
C ILE A 71 -2.97 10.83 5.83
N ALA A 72 -2.64 9.82 6.62
CA ALA A 72 -3.21 9.55 7.93
C ALA A 72 -2.09 9.41 8.95
N CYS A 73 -2.23 10.05 10.10
CA CYS A 73 -1.21 9.98 11.14
C CYS A 73 -1.32 8.67 11.93
N ILE A 74 -0.16 8.09 12.28
CA ILE A 74 -0.07 6.76 12.91
C ILE A 74 0.67 6.76 14.25
N GLU A 75 1.02 7.93 14.78
CA GLU A 75 1.79 8.05 16.01
C GLU A 75 1.14 9.07 16.96
N PRO A 76 0.17 8.64 17.79
CA PRO A 76 -0.62 9.56 18.61
C PRO A 76 0.19 10.33 19.67
N GLY A 77 1.42 9.87 19.98
CA GLY A 77 2.28 10.49 20.99
C GLY A 77 3.05 11.73 20.52
N ALA A 78 3.12 11.97 19.20
CA ALA A 78 3.80 13.13 18.63
C ALA A 78 2.79 14.23 18.20
N ASP A 79 3.28 15.43 17.92
CA ASP A 79 2.41 16.54 17.53
C ASP A 79 1.90 16.35 16.10
N PHE A 80 0.65 16.74 15.84
CA PHE A 80 0.18 16.82 14.47
C PHE A 80 0.95 17.91 13.71
N PRO A 81 1.31 17.69 12.42
CA PRO A 81 1.89 18.76 11.59
C PRO A 81 1.01 20.01 11.65
N ALA A 82 1.62 21.18 11.85
CA ALA A 82 0.88 22.43 11.73
C ALA A 82 0.38 22.57 10.29
N LEU A 83 -0.90 22.89 10.03
CA LEU A 83 -1.43 22.96 8.67
C LEU A 83 -1.88 24.39 8.29
N PRO A 84 -1.59 24.86 7.06
CA PRO A 84 -0.78 24.21 6.03
C PRO A 84 0.73 24.34 6.30
N SER A 85 1.52 23.37 5.85
CA SER A 85 2.98 23.34 6.05
C SER A 85 3.70 22.47 5.02
N THR A 86 5.03 22.58 4.97
CA THR A 86 5.90 21.71 4.16
C THR A 86 6.65 20.77 5.09
N HIS A 87 6.56 19.47 4.81
CA HIS A 87 7.22 18.42 5.57
C HIS A 87 8.09 17.56 4.67
N THR A 88 9.13 16.96 5.26
CA THR A 88 10.01 16.02 4.58
C THR A 88 9.96 14.69 5.29
N TYR A 89 9.62 13.65 4.54
CA TYR A 89 9.43 12.30 5.03
C TYR A 89 10.46 11.36 4.42
N ASP A 90 10.90 10.39 5.19
CA ASP A 90 11.57 9.20 4.67
C ASP A 90 10.56 8.06 4.55
N VAL A 91 10.47 7.46 3.36
CA VAL A 91 9.67 6.26 3.10
C VAL A 91 10.41 5.06 3.67
N VAL A 92 9.74 4.33 4.54
CA VAL A 92 10.32 3.21 5.29
C VAL A 92 9.43 1.97 5.22
N ASP A 93 9.97 0.83 5.66
CA ASP A 93 9.18 -0.37 5.86
C ASP A 93 8.31 -0.26 7.12
N ALA A 94 7.18 -0.98 7.13
CA ALA A 94 6.22 -1.01 8.24
C ALA A 94 6.88 -1.25 9.61
N ALA A 95 7.87 -2.14 9.65
CA ALA A 95 8.62 -2.48 10.87
C ALA A 95 9.36 -1.30 11.51
N SER A 96 9.54 -0.19 10.80
CA SER A 96 10.23 1.01 11.28
C SER A 96 9.31 1.99 12.01
N VAL A 97 7.99 1.88 11.83
CA VAL A 97 6.99 2.81 12.40
C VAL A 97 5.96 2.12 13.29
N ILE A 98 5.72 0.84 13.07
CA ILE A 98 4.80 0.07 13.91
C ILE A 98 5.58 -0.40 15.15
N ASN A 99 5.14 0.01 16.33
CA ASN A 99 5.62 -0.46 17.63
C ASN A 99 5.16 -1.89 17.95
N ALA A 100 5.19 -2.76 16.94
CA ALA A 100 5.02 -4.19 17.12
C ALA A 100 6.40 -4.80 17.32
N SER A 101 6.52 -5.84 18.15
CA SER A 101 7.75 -6.62 18.19
C SER A 101 8.12 -7.08 16.78
N ALA A 102 9.41 -7.20 16.46
CA ALA A 102 9.87 -7.60 15.12
C ALA A 102 9.19 -8.90 14.62
N THR A 103 8.80 -9.79 15.54
CA THR A 103 8.04 -11.01 15.27
C THR A 103 6.68 -10.77 14.61
N TYR A 104 6.02 -9.65 14.91
CA TYR A 104 4.65 -9.35 14.48
C TYR A 104 4.53 -8.21 13.48
N ALA A 105 5.65 -7.65 13.01
CA ALA A 105 5.65 -6.53 12.07
C ALA A 105 4.87 -6.86 10.77
N ASN A 106 5.05 -8.08 10.22
CA ASN A 106 4.31 -8.52 9.03
C ASN A 106 2.79 -8.59 9.28
N LYS A 107 2.40 -9.09 10.45
CA LYS A 107 0.99 -9.14 10.83
C LYS A 107 0.41 -7.74 10.97
N ALA A 108 1.12 -6.83 11.62
CA ALA A 108 0.67 -5.45 11.78
C ALA A 108 0.51 -4.74 10.42
N ASP A 109 1.47 -4.91 9.50
CA ASP A 109 1.39 -4.41 8.12
C ASP A 109 0.17 -5.00 7.37
N ALA A 110 -0.07 -6.31 7.53
CA ALA A 110 -1.26 -6.95 6.97
C ALA A 110 -2.57 -6.38 7.54
N LEU A 111 -2.64 -6.08 8.83
CA LEU A 111 -3.81 -5.43 9.45
C LEU A 111 -3.99 -3.99 8.93
N MET A 112 -2.90 -3.22 8.77
CA MET A 112 -2.94 -1.88 8.18
C MET A 112 -3.51 -1.92 6.76
N ASN A 113 -3.02 -2.84 5.93
CA ASN A 113 -3.54 -3.04 4.58
C ASN A 113 -5.03 -3.40 4.59
N TRP A 114 -5.46 -4.24 5.53
CA TRP A 114 -6.86 -4.66 5.62
C TRP A 114 -7.79 -3.50 5.98
N VAL A 115 -7.41 -2.69 6.98
CA VAL A 115 -8.17 -1.50 7.39
C VAL A 115 -8.28 -0.49 6.25
N VAL A 116 -7.17 -0.26 5.55
CA VAL A 116 -7.16 0.61 4.36
C VAL A 116 -8.10 0.08 3.28
N ASP A 117 -8.05 -1.22 2.96
CA ASP A 117 -8.92 -1.81 1.93
C ASP A 117 -10.42 -1.66 2.23
N HIS A 118 -10.80 -1.77 3.51
CA HIS A 118 -12.21 -1.79 3.93
C HIS A 118 -12.80 -0.38 4.16
N TYR A 119 -12.01 0.54 4.72
CA TYR A 119 -12.55 1.81 5.22
C TYR A 119 -11.99 3.05 4.53
N TYR A 120 -10.84 2.97 3.85
CA TYR A 120 -10.23 4.17 3.27
C TYR A 120 -11.18 4.90 2.32
N THR A 121 -11.89 4.19 1.43
CA THR A 121 -12.87 4.80 0.53
C THR A 121 -14.07 5.42 1.26
N GLN A 122 -14.50 4.82 2.37
CA GLN A 122 -15.58 5.35 3.21
C GLN A 122 -15.15 6.63 3.91
N THR A 123 -13.92 6.67 4.41
CA THR A 123 -13.27 7.87 4.96
C THR A 123 -13.02 8.93 3.88
N LEU A 124 -12.73 8.53 2.64
CA LEU A 124 -12.64 9.47 1.52
C LEU A 124 -14.01 10.08 1.18
N ALA A 125 -15.06 9.28 1.28
CA ALA A 125 -16.44 9.62 0.94
C ALA A 125 -17.23 10.26 2.09
N TRP A 126 -16.60 10.55 3.23
CA TRP A 126 -17.24 11.17 4.39
C TRP A 126 -18.26 10.30 5.13
N ASN A 127 -18.24 9.00 4.88
CA ASN A 127 -19.13 8.05 5.57
C ASN A 127 -18.58 7.65 6.94
N ILE A 128 -17.27 7.82 7.15
CA ILE A 128 -16.55 7.56 8.40
C ILE A 128 -15.67 8.77 8.70
N ASP A 129 -15.61 9.18 9.97
CA ASP A 129 -14.72 10.26 10.38
C ASP A 129 -13.25 9.87 10.25
N GLY A 130 -12.42 10.78 9.75
CA GLY A 130 -10.99 10.56 9.66
C GLY A 130 -10.32 10.34 11.01
N GLN A 131 -10.86 10.91 12.09
CA GLN A 131 -10.39 10.62 13.44
C GLN A 131 -10.65 9.16 13.83
N ASP A 132 -11.84 8.63 13.53
CA ASP A 132 -12.18 7.23 13.83
C ASP A 132 -11.28 6.28 13.04
N PHE A 133 -11.05 6.58 11.76
CA PHE A 133 -10.12 5.82 10.91
C PHE A 133 -8.71 5.81 11.50
N ASN A 134 -8.17 6.98 11.84
CA ASN A 134 -6.84 7.09 12.44
C ASN A 134 -6.72 6.40 13.79
N GLN A 135 -7.76 6.43 14.61
CA GLN A 135 -7.75 5.73 15.89
C GLN A 135 -7.57 4.22 15.69
N VAL A 136 -8.24 3.61 14.71
CA VAL A 136 -8.00 2.18 14.39
C VAL A 136 -6.55 1.94 13.95
N LEU A 137 -5.96 2.86 13.18
CA LEU A 137 -4.55 2.75 12.80
C LEU A 137 -3.61 2.85 14.02
N TRP A 138 -3.92 3.72 14.99
CA TRP A 138 -3.15 3.85 16.23
C TRP A 138 -3.17 2.59 17.07
N GLU A 139 -4.31 1.89 17.14
CA GLU A 139 -4.39 0.59 17.83
C GLU A 139 -3.45 -0.44 17.20
N ILE A 140 -3.28 -0.40 15.88
CA ILE A 140 -2.36 -1.30 15.17
C ILE A 140 -0.91 -0.86 15.37
N THR A 141 -0.62 0.43 15.30
CA THR A 141 0.77 0.92 15.35
C THR A 141 1.35 1.04 16.75
N GLN A 142 0.52 1.22 17.78
CA GLN A 142 0.99 1.44 19.16
C GLN A 142 0.70 0.28 20.11
N ASP A 143 -0.51 -0.30 20.04
CA ASP A 143 -0.99 -1.26 21.05
C ASP A 143 -0.93 -2.73 20.59
N PHE A 144 -0.72 -2.98 19.29
CA PHE A 144 -0.66 -4.34 18.77
C PHE A 144 0.61 -5.10 19.19
N THR A 145 0.43 -6.14 20.01
CA THR A 145 1.49 -7.01 20.52
C THR A 145 1.40 -8.45 20.02
N GLY A 146 0.68 -8.68 18.91
CA GLY A 146 0.55 -10.01 18.28
C GLY A 146 -0.77 -10.73 18.55
N THR A 147 -1.75 -10.07 19.19
CA THR A 147 -3.07 -10.66 19.43
C THR A 147 -4.18 -9.68 19.08
N ALA A 148 -5.36 -10.18 18.68
CA ALA A 148 -6.52 -9.31 18.44
C ALA A 148 -6.91 -8.50 19.69
N SER A 149 -6.79 -9.11 20.88
CA SER A 149 -7.14 -8.49 22.15
C SER A 149 -6.21 -7.36 22.57
N SER A 150 -4.98 -7.29 22.04
CA SER A 150 -4.04 -6.23 22.40
C SER A 150 -4.35 -4.90 21.73
N MET A 151 -5.05 -4.90 20.59
CA MET A 151 -5.58 -3.68 19.96
C MET A 151 -6.76 -3.19 20.79
N ALA A 152 -6.50 -2.56 21.92
CA ALA A 152 -7.54 -2.11 22.81
C ALA A 152 -7.19 -0.71 23.32
N PHE A 153 -8.21 0.14 23.28
CA PHE A 153 -8.10 1.51 23.73
C PHE A 153 -7.53 1.60 25.15
N ASN A 154 -6.32 2.13 25.26
CA ASN A 154 -5.77 2.56 26.54
C ASN A 154 -6.40 3.92 26.90
N THR A 155 -7.04 3.99 28.08
CA THR A 155 -7.94 5.05 28.58
C THR A 155 -7.34 6.46 28.74
N GLY A 156 -6.20 6.77 28.11
CA GLY A 156 -5.53 8.07 28.15
C GLY A 156 -5.54 8.87 26.84
N ALA A 157 -5.92 8.27 25.71
CA ALA A 157 -6.04 9.00 24.44
C ALA A 157 -7.40 9.69 24.31
N VAL A 158 -7.52 10.69 23.44
CA VAL A 158 -8.81 11.34 23.15
C VAL A 158 -9.74 10.32 22.49
N GLN A 159 -10.70 9.76 23.25
CA GLN A 159 -11.75 8.94 22.67
C GLN A 159 -12.49 9.77 21.64
N SER A 160 -12.61 9.22 20.43
CA SER A 160 -13.73 9.62 19.60
C SER A 160 -14.97 9.12 20.34
N THR A 161 -15.91 10.01 20.66
CA THR A 161 -17.20 9.61 21.25
C THR A 161 -18.11 8.96 20.20
N ARG A 162 -17.56 8.43 19.10
CA ARG A 162 -18.30 7.96 17.93
C ARG A 162 -18.24 6.44 17.80
N THR A 163 -19.34 5.91 17.29
CA THR A 163 -19.61 4.48 17.12
C THR A 163 -18.80 3.80 16.02
N ASP A 164 -18.26 4.56 15.07
CA ASP A 164 -17.62 4.00 13.88
C ASP A 164 -16.28 3.35 14.22
N TYR A 165 -15.46 3.98 15.08
CA TYR A 165 -14.22 3.40 15.59
C TYR A 165 -14.46 2.04 16.26
N GLU A 166 -15.43 1.95 17.18
CA GLU A 166 -15.73 0.71 17.90
C GLU A 166 -16.17 -0.40 16.94
N THR A 167 -16.97 -0.03 15.93
CA THR A 167 -17.43 -0.95 14.88
C THR A 167 -16.27 -1.45 14.03
N MET A 168 -15.44 -0.54 13.50
CA MET A 168 -14.27 -0.89 12.70
C MET A 168 -13.27 -1.77 13.47
N LEU A 169 -12.99 -1.43 14.72
CA LEU A 169 -12.08 -2.20 15.56
C LEU A 169 -12.65 -3.59 15.87
N SER A 170 -13.96 -3.69 16.12
CA SER A 170 -14.64 -4.96 16.34
C SER A 170 -14.60 -5.86 15.10
N GLU A 171 -14.81 -5.29 13.91
CA GLU A 171 -14.72 -6.01 12.64
C GLU A 171 -13.28 -6.47 12.35
N LEU A 172 -12.29 -5.59 12.55
CA LEU A 172 -10.87 -5.94 12.44
C LEU A 172 -10.49 -7.10 13.37
N LYS A 173 -10.90 -7.04 14.64
CA LYS A 173 -10.66 -8.11 15.62
C LYS A 173 -11.32 -9.42 15.22
N SER A 174 -12.53 -9.35 14.68
CA SER A 174 -13.27 -10.52 14.20
C SER A 174 -12.60 -11.16 12.97
N ALA A 175 -12.01 -10.35 12.09
CA ALA A 175 -11.26 -10.80 10.92
C ALA A 175 -9.81 -11.23 11.24
N TYR A 176 -9.28 -10.90 12.42
CA TYR A 176 -7.86 -11.06 12.76
C TYR A 176 -7.27 -12.45 12.41
N SER A 177 -8.01 -13.53 12.70
CA SER A 177 -7.54 -14.90 12.49
C SER A 177 -7.57 -15.34 11.01
N SER A 178 -8.37 -14.68 10.16
CA SER A 178 -8.47 -14.98 8.73
C SER A 178 -7.55 -14.14 7.86
N ILE A 179 -7.08 -13.00 8.36
CA ILE A 179 -6.11 -12.14 7.66
C ILE A 179 -4.73 -12.81 7.67
N SER A 180 -4.21 -13.18 6.51
CA SER A 180 -2.82 -13.70 6.39
C SER A 180 -1.79 -12.63 6.78
N ASP A 181 -0.68 -13.02 7.40
CA ASP A 181 0.47 -12.15 7.70
C ASP A 181 1.10 -11.55 6.43
N THR A 182 0.80 -12.13 5.27
CA THR A 182 1.24 -11.64 3.95
C THR A 182 0.14 -10.90 3.19
N TYR A 183 -0.99 -10.61 3.84
CA TYR A 183 -2.10 -9.91 3.18
C TYR A 183 -1.64 -8.53 2.71
N ARG A 184 -1.99 -8.19 1.47
CA ARG A 184 -1.79 -6.88 0.86
C ARG A 184 -3.09 -6.51 0.14
N SER A 185 -3.48 -5.25 0.22
CA SER A 185 -4.61 -4.77 -0.57
C SER A 185 -4.28 -4.88 -2.06
N SER A 186 -5.25 -5.32 -2.85
CA SER A 186 -5.16 -5.29 -4.32
C SER A 186 -5.62 -3.96 -4.91
N THR A 187 -6.26 -3.12 -4.10
CA THR A 187 -6.87 -1.84 -4.50
C THR A 187 -5.99 -0.66 -4.11
N PHE A 188 -5.27 -0.78 -2.99
CA PHE A 188 -4.48 0.28 -2.41
C PHE A 188 -3.07 -0.20 -2.05
N GLN A 189 -2.13 0.73 -2.09
CA GLN A 189 -0.79 0.56 -1.56
C GLN A 189 -0.61 1.52 -0.40
N VAL A 190 -0.14 0.98 0.73
CA VAL A 190 0.20 1.71 1.95
C VAL A 190 1.70 1.98 1.95
N HIS A 191 2.07 3.24 2.09
CA HIS A 191 3.45 3.68 2.23
C HIS A 191 3.64 4.29 3.61
N TYR A 192 4.67 3.85 4.33
CA TYR A 192 4.96 4.36 5.66
C TYR A 192 5.96 5.51 5.57
N LEU A 193 5.63 6.60 6.23
CA LEU A 193 6.35 7.87 6.16
C LEU A 193 6.83 8.23 7.57
N VAL A 194 8.15 8.38 7.72
CA VAL A 194 8.75 8.94 8.92
C VAL A 194 9.04 10.41 8.70
N ASP A 195 8.48 11.29 9.53
CA ASP A 195 8.80 12.71 9.44
C ASP A 195 10.24 12.94 9.92
N ARG A 196 11.01 13.73 9.16
CA ARG A 196 12.37 14.09 9.57
C ARG A 196 12.41 15.01 10.77
N ASP A 197 11.34 15.77 11.00
CA ASP A 197 11.17 16.51 12.24
C ASP A 197 10.44 15.61 13.24
N THR A 198 11.22 15.02 14.17
CA THR A 198 10.75 14.05 15.16
C THR A 198 9.74 14.59 16.15
N ARG A 199 9.39 15.87 16.08
CA ARG A 199 8.28 16.46 16.85
C ARG A 199 6.93 16.06 16.26
N TYR A 200 6.88 15.79 14.96
CA TYR A 200 5.64 15.52 14.26
C TYR A 200 5.37 14.03 14.06
N GLN A 201 4.10 13.66 14.01
CA GLN A 201 3.67 12.27 13.86
C GLN A 201 4.18 11.64 12.56
N ASN A 202 4.61 10.39 12.65
CA ASN A 202 4.74 9.52 11.49
C ASN A 202 3.37 9.32 10.82
N MET A 203 3.40 9.03 9.51
CA MET A 203 2.19 8.96 8.68
C MET A 203 2.18 7.72 7.82
N ILE A 204 0.99 7.37 7.34
CA ILE A 204 0.85 6.57 6.14
C ILE A 204 0.36 7.43 4.98
N LEU A 205 0.84 7.12 3.79
CA LEU A 205 0.28 7.57 2.52
C LEU A 205 -0.43 6.39 1.88
N VAL A 206 -1.68 6.60 1.47
CA VAL A 206 -2.45 5.59 0.74
C VAL A 206 -2.59 6.01 -0.72
N THR A 207 -2.24 5.10 -1.62
CA THR A 207 -2.30 5.30 -3.09
C THR A 207 -3.09 4.16 -3.75
N ALA A 208 -3.73 4.40 -4.91
CA ALA A 208 -4.51 3.37 -5.61
C ALA A 208 -3.64 2.47 -6.51
N VAL A 209 -4.01 1.19 -6.65
CA VAL A 209 -3.32 0.17 -7.44
C VAL A 209 -4.18 -0.29 -8.64
N PRO A 210 -3.60 -0.47 -9.86
CA PRO A 210 -2.33 0.09 -10.30
C PRO A 210 -2.50 1.60 -10.49
N GLU A 211 -1.42 2.36 -10.32
CA GLU A 211 -1.45 3.82 -10.39
C GLU A 211 -2.21 4.30 -11.64
N PRO A 212 -3.03 5.38 -11.56
CA PRO A 212 -3.76 5.91 -12.72
C PRO A 212 -2.87 6.18 -13.95
N SER A 213 -1.60 6.51 -13.72
CA SER A 213 -0.57 6.71 -14.75
C SER A 213 -0.26 5.43 -15.55
N THR A 214 -0.35 4.26 -14.92
CA THR A 214 -0.11 2.95 -15.55
C THR A 214 -1.15 2.66 -16.63
N TYR A 215 -2.40 3.04 -16.39
CA TYR A 215 -3.46 2.92 -17.40
C TYR A 215 -3.21 3.83 -18.59
N LEU A 216 -2.81 5.09 -18.35
CA LEU A 216 -2.48 6.03 -19.42
C LEU A 216 -1.31 5.53 -20.29
N MET A 217 -0.28 4.96 -19.67
CA MET A 217 0.86 4.36 -20.38
C MET A 217 0.45 3.10 -21.16
N MET A 218 -0.40 2.25 -20.60
CA MET A 218 -0.92 1.07 -21.29
C MET A 218 -1.77 1.46 -22.51
N PHE A 219 -2.66 2.45 -22.37
CA PHE A 219 -3.47 2.94 -23.48
C PHE A 219 -2.63 3.67 -24.54
N ALA A 220 -1.60 4.44 -24.14
CA ALA A 220 -0.66 5.05 -25.07
C ALA A 220 0.11 3.98 -25.86
N GLY A 221 0.54 2.89 -25.21
CA GLY A 221 1.23 1.77 -25.87
C GLY A 221 0.35 1.02 -26.87
N VAL A 222 -0.92 0.75 -26.52
CA VAL A 222 -1.89 0.12 -27.44
C VAL A 222 -2.21 1.07 -28.61
N GLY A 223 -2.38 2.36 -28.35
CA GLY A 223 -2.59 3.38 -29.37
C GLY A 223 -1.43 3.44 -30.38
N ALA A 224 -0.18 3.43 -29.90
CA ALA A 224 1.00 3.41 -30.75
C ALA A 224 1.09 2.16 -31.64
N LEU A 225 0.75 0.98 -31.09
CA LEU A 225 0.71 -0.28 -31.85
C LEU A 225 -0.36 -0.30 -32.94
N LEU A 226 -1.54 0.27 -32.70
CA LEU A 226 -2.61 0.38 -33.70
C LEU A 226 -2.23 1.33 -34.84
N VAL A 227 -1.58 2.45 -34.53
CA VAL A 227 -1.05 3.39 -35.54
C VAL A 227 0.06 2.75 -36.37
N TRP A 228 0.98 2.01 -35.73
CA TRP A 228 2.03 1.29 -36.42
C TRP A 228 1.46 0.21 -37.35
N ARG A 229 0.50 -0.60 -36.89
CA ARG A 229 -0.14 -1.64 -37.71
C ARG A 229 -0.86 -1.06 -38.94
N ARG A 230 -1.52 0.10 -38.81
CA ARG A 230 -2.12 0.80 -39.96
C ARG A 230 -1.08 1.27 -40.98
N ARG A 231 0.10 1.69 -40.54
CA ARG A 231 1.19 2.11 -41.43
C ARG A 231 1.90 0.94 -42.11
N SER A 232 2.01 -0.20 -41.43
CA SER A 232 2.69 -1.39 -41.95
C SER A 232 1.83 -2.22 -42.92
N GLY A 233 0.50 -2.08 -42.89
CA GLY A 233 -0.41 -2.75 -43.82
C GLY A 233 -0.68 -2.00 -45.13
N ALA A 234 -0.08 -0.82 -45.33
CA ALA A 234 -0.22 0.01 -46.52
C ALA A 234 0.98 -0.11 -47.48
N ARG A 235 1.72 -1.22 -47.43
CA ARG A 235 2.80 -1.56 -48.35
C ARG A 235 2.51 -2.88 -49.04
#